data_AF-A0A7X8WXP0-F1
#
_entry.id   AF-A0A7X8WXP0-F1
#
_cell.length_a   1.000
_cell.length_b   1.000
_cell.length_c   1.000
_cell.angle_alpha   90.00
_cell.angle_beta   90.00
_cell.angle_gamma   90.00
#
_symmetry.space_group_name_H-M   'P 1'
#
loop_
_entity.id
_entity.type
_entity.pdbx_description
1 polymer ?
#
loop_
_entity_poly.entity_id
_entity_poly.type
_entity_poly.pdbx_seq_one_letter_code
_entity_poly.pdbx_strand_id
1 'polypeptide(L)'
;MRKYRPPLTNNELEELKRLTRLDFNSWSEADVREEFIVPLLKLLGYRKDLDYSISREESFSLSPLFLQIGRNRIKLDYICSVRKQKFWIIESKPGGLSKDHDDQELTMEDIAQAHFYSLHPEIDAKYFLVTNGWVLNLYDRDTFNKEMEPILKIRHTELEREFLKLDSYIGASQILFTLKNKILKDIENTLSSEVYLDRMDEFIDEVKTCVSKVRPIVLNNFRKNAKIQKTIREEEFDEFLQKEDLDFIVSSLFMSNPPAKNLFKTSKVVAERFINEPSAKQYLFLHKLLLKEPRAVLFPYYYHVLVFLIELKNLGIKSLPHYGTYIEEKIADWIELCLFHFWKLPTQRYLWAFEGLVGRAMIRMIYTSQDTRNAINNIIEKDKYFMREEIAAWHGPAEANHVIQIIENKTIIFLNSIVDEFMPNGKLKEKMILQELNRFSSFVNKIEMATEEEYYGLRKELDVSWGELRFYDSINKSWDALSSGICNIICGQEEIVKSLPEHVKLRILLQKHLRVANYAKECSAFIDQEIDIEENNHNLIHKYFDINIDPYSIL
;
A
#
# COMPACT_ATOMS: atom_id res chain seq x y z
N MET A 1 -9.02 19.41 10.83
CA MET A 1 -8.69 18.42 9.79
C MET A 1 -7.57 18.97 8.90
N ARG A 2 -6.34 18.46 8.95
CA ARG A 2 -5.24 18.85 8.05
C ARG A 2 -4.54 17.60 7.55
N LYS A 3 -4.13 17.58 6.29
CA LYS A 3 -3.35 16.48 5.70
C LYS A 3 -1.88 16.83 5.79
N TYR A 4 -1.01 15.86 6.08
CA TYR A 4 0.41 16.13 6.05
C TYR A 4 0.86 16.46 4.63
N ARG A 5 1.58 17.57 4.48
CA ARG A 5 2.32 17.87 3.26
C ARG A 5 3.77 17.44 3.43
N PRO A 6 4.29 16.53 2.59
CA PRO A 6 5.70 16.18 2.59
C PRO A 6 6.58 17.43 2.42
N PRO A 7 7.80 17.45 2.99
CA PRO A 7 8.75 18.51 2.72
C PRO A 7 9.03 18.59 1.21
N LEU A 8 9.26 19.81 0.73
CA LEU A 8 9.64 20.03 -0.66
C LEU A 8 10.93 19.27 -0.98
N THR A 9 10.94 18.64 -2.14
CA THR A 9 12.15 18.01 -2.69
C THR A 9 13.21 19.06 -3.00
N ASN A 10 14.48 18.63 -3.11
CA ASN A 10 15.57 19.56 -3.46
C ASN A 10 15.29 20.32 -4.77
N ASN A 11 14.75 19.63 -5.77
CA ASN A 11 14.38 20.24 -7.05
C ASN A 11 13.26 21.29 -6.89
N GLU A 12 12.26 21.03 -6.05
CA GLU A 12 11.18 21.98 -5.78
C GLU A 12 11.69 23.20 -5.00
N LEU A 13 12.64 23.01 -4.08
CA LEU A 13 13.30 24.11 -3.36
C LEU A 13 14.16 24.97 -4.30
N GLU A 14 14.90 24.35 -5.22
CA GLU A 14 15.67 25.07 -6.23
C GLU A 14 14.77 25.87 -7.16
N GLU A 15 13.65 25.28 -7.60
CA GLU A 15 12.68 25.98 -8.43
C GLU A 15 12.02 27.15 -7.67
N LEU A 16 11.68 26.95 -6.40
CA LEU A 16 11.16 28.02 -5.54
C LEU A 16 12.16 29.18 -5.41
N LYS A 17 13.45 28.88 -5.23
CA LYS A 17 14.55 29.87 -5.23
C LYS A 17 14.76 30.55 -6.58
N ARG A 18 14.49 29.86 -7.68
CA ARG A 18 14.52 30.46 -9.02
C ARG A 18 13.44 31.52 -9.13
N LEU A 19 12.22 31.20 -8.69
CA LEU A 19 11.07 32.12 -8.75
C LEU A 19 11.27 33.40 -7.92
N THR A 20 12.00 33.34 -6.79
CA THR A 20 12.29 34.53 -5.97
C THR A 20 13.29 35.50 -6.59
N ARG A 21 13.97 35.10 -7.67
CA ARG A 21 15.03 35.90 -8.34
C ARG A 21 14.62 36.43 -9.71
N LEU A 22 13.39 36.19 -10.13
CA LEU A 22 12.90 36.66 -11.42
C LEU A 22 12.70 38.17 -11.43
N ASP A 23 13.01 38.80 -12.56
CA ASP A 23 12.75 40.22 -12.80
C ASP A 23 11.62 40.34 -13.84
N PHE A 24 10.52 40.98 -13.45
CA PHE A 24 9.29 41.07 -14.24
C PHE A 24 9.15 42.41 -15.00
N ASN A 25 10.15 43.30 -14.95
CA ASN A 25 10.06 44.67 -15.48
C ASN A 25 9.67 44.78 -16.97
N SER A 26 9.91 43.74 -17.78
CA SER A 26 9.59 43.70 -19.21
C SER A 26 8.63 42.57 -19.58
N TRP A 27 8.00 41.93 -18.60
CA TRP A 27 7.21 40.72 -18.83
C TRP A 27 5.78 41.07 -19.23
N SER A 28 5.32 40.44 -20.32
CA SER A 28 3.91 40.42 -20.69
C SER A 28 3.12 39.51 -19.75
N GLU A 29 1.79 39.61 -19.80
CA GLU A 29 0.89 38.70 -19.07
C GLU A 29 1.17 37.22 -19.42
N ALA A 30 1.48 36.93 -20.69
CA ALA A 30 1.82 35.58 -21.13
C ALA A 30 3.14 35.08 -20.53
N ASP A 31 4.13 35.96 -20.35
CA ASP A 31 5.42 35.60 -19.74
C ASP A 31 5.25 35.32 -18.24
N VAL A 32 4.51 36.18 -17.52
CA VAL A 32 4.15 35.94 -16.11
C VAL A 32 3.40 34.61 -15.96
N ARG A 33 2.50 34.34 -16.89
CA ARG A 33 1.72 33.11 -16.92
C ARG A 33 2.61 31.86 -17.03
N GLU A 34 3.44 31.74 -18.05
CA GLU A 34 4.20 30.51 -18.31
C GLU A 34 5.48 30.38 -17.45
N GLU A 35 6.19 31.47 -17.17
CA GLU A 35 7.50 31.41 -16.50
C GLU A 35 7.41 31.53 -14.97
N PHE A 36 6.29 32.03 -14.43
CA PHE A 36 6.06 32.19 -12.99
C PHE A 36 4.86 31.40 -12.47
N ILE A 37 3.67 31.60 -13.03
CA ILE A 37 2.44 30.97 -12.50
C ILE A 37 2.45 29.46 -12.73
N VAL A 38 2.85 28.97 -13.92
CA VAL A 38 2.90 27.53 -14.20
C VAL A 38 3.86 26.78 -13.26
N PRO A 39 5.11 27.22 -13.06
CA PRO A 39 5.98 26.62 -12.05
C PRO A 39 5.39 26.65 -10.63
N LEU A 40 4.80 27.78 -10.22
CA LEU A 40 4.15 27.88 -8.91
C LEU A 40 3.01 26.88 -8.74
N LEU A 41 2.15 26.74 -9.76
CA LEU A 41 1.07 25.76 -9.76
C LEU A 41 1.59 24.31 -9.68
N LYS A 42 2.70 24.00 -10.38
CA LYS A 42 3.37 22.70 -10.26
C LYS A 42 3.86 22.44 -8.82
N LEU A 43 4.45 23.45 -8.18
CA LEU A 43 4.88 23.38 -6.77
C LEU A 43 3.69 23.19 -5.83
N LEU A 44 2.55 23.84 -6.07
CA LEU A 44 1.29 23.66 -5.31
C LEU A 44 0.60 22.30 -5.57
N GLY A 45 1.15 21.47 -6.47
CA GLY A 45 0.67 20.12 -6.75
C GLY A 45 -0.36 20.03 -7.88
N TYR A 46 -0.60 21.10 -8.62
CA TYR A 46 -1.50 21.11 -9.77
C TYR A 46 -0.76 20.75 -11.05
N ARG A 47 -1.33 19.86 -11.86
CA ARG A 47 -0.75 19.40 -13.13
C ARG A 47 -1.85 19.14 -14.16
N LYS A 48 -1.56 19.44 -15.43
CA LYS A 48 -2.49 19.15 -16.53
C LYS A 48 -2.74 17.64 -16.61
N ASP A 49 -3.98 17.24 -16.88
CA ASP A 49 -4.42 15.85 -17.11
C ASP A 49 -4.27 14.87 -15.91
N LEU A 50 -4.11 15.39 -14.69
CA LEU A 50 -4.18 14.62 -13.43
C LEU A 50 -5.46 14.99 -12.64
N ASP A 51 -5.78 14.22 -11.58
CA ASP A 51 -6.95 14.51 -10.71
C ASP A 51 -6.92 15.92 -10.10
N TYR A 52 -5.74 16.53 -10.01
CA TYR A 52 -5.54 17.93 -9.65
C TYR A 52 -5.28 18.75 -10.92
N SER A 53 -6.31 18.88 -11.75
CA SER A 53 -6.21 19.48 -13.08
C SER A 53 -6.26 21.01 -13.06
N ILE A 54 -5.45 21.60 -13.94
CA ILE A 54 -5.53 23.02 -14.33
C ILE A 54 -6.29 23.09 -15.65
N SER A 55 -7.42 23.79 -15.65
CA SER A 55 -8.07 24.22 -16.89
C SER A 55 -7.50 25.59 -17.29
N ARG A 56 -6.89 25.66 -18.48
CA ARG A 56 -6.32 26.90 -19.05
C ARG A 56 -7.34 27.53 -20.00
N GLU A 57 -7.48 28.85 -19.93
CA GLU A 57 -8.21 29.65 -20.94
C GLU A 57 -9.66 29.19 -21.21
N GLU A 58 -10.38 28.73 -20.19
CA GLU A 58 -11.80 28.36 -20.36
C GLU A 58 -12.65 29.63 -20.53
N SER A 59 -13.42 29.66 -21.63
CA SER A 59 -14.32 30.76 -21.94
C SER A 59 -15.74 30.46 -21.48
N PHE A 60 -16.30 31.24 -20.55
CA PHE A 60 -17.69 31.10 -20.10
C PHE A 60 -18.57 32.18 -20.72
N SER A 61 -19.84 31.85 -20.99
CA SER A 61 -20.82 32.85 -21.41
C SER A 61 -21.14 33.78 -20.25
N LEU A 62 -21.03 35.10 -20.45
CA LEU A 62 -21.43 36.05 -19.40
C LEU A 62 -22.91 35.87 -19.08
N SER A 63 -23.24 35.77 -17.78
CA SER A 63 -24.63 35.85 -17.34
C SER A 63 -25.22 37.22 -17.70
N PRO A 64 -26.48 37.28 -18.16
CA PRO A 64 -27.13 38.51 -18.64
C PRO A 64 -27.31 39.59 -17.56
N LEU A 65 -27.13 39.25 -16.29
CA LEU A 65 -27.15 40.20 -15.17
C LEU A 65 -25.86 41.02 -15.04
N PHE A 66 -24.83 40.75 -15.84
CA PHE A 66 -23.50 41.31 -15.68
C PHE A 66 -22.97 41.98 -16.95
N LEU A 67 -23.78 42.86 -17.54
CA LEU A 67 -23.45 43.63 -18.74
C LEU A 67 -22.25 44.56 -18.52
N GLN A 68 -21.07 44.18 -19.02
CA GLN A 68 -20.08 45.14 -19.50
C GLN A 68 -20.32 45.35 -21.00
N ILE A 69 -20.53 46.61 -21.40
CA ILE A 69 -20.78 46.98 -22.80
C ILE A 69 -19.63 46.44 -23.68
N GLY A 70 -19.92 45.41 -24.48
CA GLY A 70 -19.02 44.91 -25.54
C GLY A 70 -18.29 43.57 -25.30
N ARG A 71 -18.42 42.90 -24.14
CA ARG A 71 -17.83 41.55 -23.92
C ARG A 71 -18.92 40.49 -23.66
N ASN A 72 -18.93 39.44 -24.48
CA ASN A 72 -19.90 38.33 -24.39
C ASN A 72 -19.34 37.06 -23.71
N ARG A 73 -18.02 37.05 -23.40
CA ARG A 73 -17.32 35.89 -22.83
C ARG A 73 -16.32 36.31 -21.75
N ILE A 74 -16.24 35.52 -20.69
CA ILE A 74 -15.21 35.60 -19.63
C ILE A 74 -14.07 34.68 -20.06
N LYS A 75 -12.83 35.17 -20.14
CA LYS A 75 -11.64 34.35 -20.34
C LYS A 75 -10.82 34.41 -19.06
N LEU A 76 -10.73 33.29 -18.36
CA LEU A 76 -9.91 33.15 -17.14
C LEU A 76 -8.55 32.55 -17.48
N ASP A 77 -7.50 33.02 -16.80
CA ASP A 77 -6.15 32.52 -17.02
C ASP A 77 -6.01 31.09 -16.51
N TYR A 78 -6.39 30.86 -15.26
CA TYR A 78 -6.40 29.52 -14.68
C TYR A 78 -7.61 29.27 -13.79
N ILE A 79 -8.21 28.10 -13.99
CA ILE A 79 -9.14 27.50 -13.06
C ILE A 79 -8.49 26.25 -12.49
N CYS A 80 -8.28 26.26 -11.18
CA CYS A 80 -7.69 25.15 -10.48
C CYS A 80 -8.79 24.25 -9.92
N SER A 81 -8.76 22.98 -10.33
CA SER A 81 -9.77 22.00 -9.98
C SER A 81 -9.16 20.82 -9.24
N VAL A 82 -9.93 20.26 -8.31
CA VAL A 82 -9.62 18.98 -7.68
C VAL A 82 -10.76 18.03 -8.00
N ARG A 83 -10.46 16.94 -8.71
CA ARG A 83 -11.43 15.93 -9.19
C ARG A 83 -12.59 16.55 -9.96
N LYS A 84 -12.27 17.49 -10.87
CA LYS A 84 -13.22 18.26 -11.72
C LYS A 84 -14.14 19.22 -10.98
N GLN A 85 -13.97 19.41 -9.68
CA GLN A 85 -14.64 20.46 -8.93
C GLN A 85 -13.71 21.67 -8.85
N LYS A 86 -14.23 22.84 -9.22
CA LYS A 86 -13.50 24.10 -9.26
C LYS A 86 -13.51 24.70 -7.86
N PHE A 87 -12.34 25.04 -7.33
CA PHE A 87 -12.23 25.54 -5.96
C PHE A 87 -11.61 26.93 -5.90
N TRP A 88 -10.72 27.28 -6.84
CA TRP A 88 -10.11 28.59 -6.91
C TRP A 88 -9.65 28.95 -8.33
N ILE A 89 -9.43 30.26 -8.55
CA ILE A 89 -9.01 30.82 -9.85
C ILE A 89 -7.79 31.72 -9.70
N ILE A 90 -7.09 31.95 -10.82
CA ILE A 90 -6.02 32.95 -10.93
C ILE A 90 -6.36 33.94 -12.03
N GLU A 91 -6.17 35.22 -11.73
CA GLU A 91 -6.10 36.31 -12.71
C GLU A 91 -4.67 36.86 -12.73
N SER A 92 -4.05 36.86 -13.90
CA SER A 92 -2.69 37.36 -14.12
C SER A 92 -2.71 38.74 -14.77
N LYS A 93 -1.69 39.54 -14.47
CA LYS A 93 -1.49 40.89 -15.01
C LYS A 93 -0.04 41.04 -15.49
N PRO A 94 0.22 41.96 -16.44
CA PRO A 94 1.59 42.21 -16.90
C PRO A 94 2.47 42.70 -15.74
N GLY A 95 3.72 42.25 -15.72
CA GLY A 95 4.70 42.65 -14.71
C GLY A 95 5.43 43.95 -15.02
N GLY A 96 5.35 44.41 -16.28
CA GLY A 96 5.98 45.65 -16.71
C GLY A 96 5.33 46.89 -16.10
N LEU A 97 6.17 47.84 -15.69
CA LEU A 97 5.73 49.16 -15.21
C LEU A 97 4.94 49.85 -16.33
N SER A 98 3.69 50.21 -16.05
CA SER A 98 2.98 51.12 -16.94
C SER A 98 3.65 52.50 -16.85
N LYS A 99 3.67 53.27 -17.94
CA LYS A 99 4.36 54.57 -18.01
C LYS A 99 3.84 55.60 -16.99
N ASP A 100 2.76 55.30 -16.27
CA ASP A 100 2.04 56.22 -15.38
C ASP A 100 2.04 55.77 -13.90
N HIS A 101 2.57 54.60 -13.54
CA HIS A 101 2.62 54.12 -12.15
C HIS A 101 3.95 53.44 -11.81
N ASP A 102 4.65 53.99 -10.82
CA ASP A 102 5.93 53.49 -10.25
C ASP A 102 5.71 52.34 -9.24
N ASP A 103 4.44 51.99 -8.98
CA ASP A 103 4.07 51.05 -7.93
C ASP A 103 3.87 49.65 -8.54
N GLN A 104 4.70 48.69 -8.11
CA GLN A 104 4.59 47.26 -8.42
C GLN A 104 3.33 46.59 -7.81
N GLU A 105 2.31 47.37 -7.46
CA GLU A 105 1.08 46.93 -6.79
C GLU A 105 -0.06 46.64 -7.78
N LEU A 106 -1.04 45.86 -7.33
CA LEU A 106 -2.21 45.49 -8.12
C LEU A 106 -3.29 46.56 -7.99
N THR A 107 -4.00 46.86 -9.10
CA THR A 107 -5.07 47.87 -9.08
C THR A 107 -6.37 47.30 -8.51
N MET A 108 -7.24 48.17 -8.00
CA MET A 108 -8.58 47.74 -7.54
C MET A 108 -9.44 47.17 -8.67
N GLU A 109 -9.26 47.63 -9.90
CA GLU A 109 -9.98 47.10 -11.07
C GLU A 109 -9.62 45.64 -11.33
N ASP A 110 -8.33 45.30 -11.22
CA ASP A 110 -7.85 43.92 -11.38
C ASP A 110 -8.44 42.97 -10.32
N ILE A 111 -8.51 43.43 -9.08
CA ILE A 111 -9.07 42.66 -7.96
C ILE A 111 -10.58 42.48 -8.15
N ALA A 112 -11.30 43.55 -8.52
CA ALA A 112 -12.73 43.51 -8.76
C ALA A 112 -13.09 42.57 -9.92
N GLN A 113 -12.28 42.54 -10.97
CA GLN A 113 -12.44 41.64 -12.11
C GLN A 113 -12.31 40.17 -11.67
N ALA A 114 -11.27 39.82 -10.90
CA ALA A 114 -11.08 38.45 -10.41
C ALA A 114 -12.19 38.02 -9.43
N HIS A 115 -12.58 38.91 -8.52
CA HIS A 115 -13.71 38.67 -7.61
C HIS A 115 -15.00 38.41 -8.39
N PHE A 116 -15.26 39.20 -9.43
CA PHE A 116 -16.41 39.04 -10.31
C PHE A 116 -16.42 37.66 -11.00
N TYR A 117 -15.28 37.21 -11.51
CA TYR A 117 -15.18 35.88 -12.12
C TYR A 117 -15.40 34.75 -11.12
N SER A 118 -14.96 34.92 -9.87
CA SER A 118 -15.17 33.91 -8.82
C SER A 118 -16.65 33.68 -8.50
N LEU A 119 -17.52 34.67 -8.71
CA LEU A 119 -18.97 34.62 -8.47
C LEU A 119 -19.77 33.93 -9.58
N HIS A 120 -19.16 33.67 -10.74
CA HIS A 120 -19.88 33.10 -11.87
C HIS A 120 -20.41 31.69 -11.53
N PRO A 121 -21.69 31.35 -11.78
CA PRO A 121 -22.29 30.07 -11.35
C PRO A 121 -21.57 28.81 -11.86
N GLU A 122 -20.95 28.88 -13.04
CA GLU A 122 -20.20 27.76 -13.63
C GLU A 122 -18.75 27.63 -13.11
N ILE A 123 -18.28 28.63 -12.35
CA ILE A 123 -16.94 28.69 -11.76
C ILE A 123 -17.03 28.48 -10.24
N ASP A 124 -17.90 29.24 -9.56
CA ASP A 124 -18.21 29.18 -8.13
C ASP A 124 -16.96 28.96 -7.25
N ALA A 125 -15.91 29.73 -7.52
CA ALA A 125 -14.58 29.52 -6.93
C ALA A 125 -14.48 30.22 -5.58
N LYS A 126 -14.21 29.47 -4.51
CA LYS A 126 -14.17 30.01 -3.13
C LYS A 126 -12.99 30.95 -2.89
N TYR A 127 -11.85 30.67 -3.50
CA TYR A 127 -10.70 31.55 -3.48
C TYR A 127 -10.39 32.12 -4.86
N PHE A 128 -9.79 33.29 -4.91
CA PHE A 128 -9.19 33.82 -6.14
C PHE A 128 -7.85 34.47 -5.82
N LEU A 129 -6.88 34.28 -6.71
CA LEU A 129 -5.54 34.83 -6.62
C LEU A 129 -5.34 35.85 -7.73
N VAL A 130 -4.81 37.01 -7.39
CA VAL A 130 -4.41 38.03 -8.38
C VAL A 130 -2.91 38.24 -8.29
N THR A 131 -2.23 38.24 -9.43
CA THR A 131 -0.76 38.40 -9.48
C THR A 131 -0.27 39.09 -10.75
N ASN A 132 0.78 39.90 -10.61
CA ASN A 132 1.54 40.51 -11.70
C ASN A 132 2.99 39.98 -11.76
N GLY A 133 3.27 38.86 -11.09
CA GLY A 133 4.63 38.36 -10.88
C GLY A 133 5.32 38.94 -9.65
N TRP A 134 5.25 40.25 -9.42
CA TRP A 134 5.87 40.91 -8.27
C TRP A 134 5.21 40.56 -6.93
N VAL A 135 3.88 40.53 -6.93
CA VAL A 135 3.05 40.24 -5.75
C VAL A 135 2.02 39.17 -6.04
N LEU A 136 1.70 38.36 -5.02
CA LEU A 136 0.63 37.37 -5.01
C LEU A 136 -0.38 37.74 -3.93
N ASN A 137 -1.59 38.08 -4.33
CA ASN A 137 -2.68 38.43 -3.41
C ASN A 137 -3.77 37.36 -3.48
N LEU A 138 -3.96 36.62 -2.39
CA LEU A 138 -5.00 35.60 -2.24
C LEU A 138 -6.19 36.16 -1.47
N TYR A 139 -7.38 35.94 -2.01
CA TYR A 139 -8.65 36.39 -1.44
C TYR A 139 -9.63 35.24 -1.26
N ASP A 140 -10.49 35.36 -0.25
CA ASP A 140 -11.70 34.56 -0.09
C ASP A 140 -12.88 35.39 -0.54
N ARG A 141 -13.68 34.82 -1.42
CA ARG A 141 -14.85 35.48 -2.00
C ARG A 141 -15.87 35.89 -0.94
N ASP A 142 -16.08 35.08 0.10
CA ASP A 142 -17.19 35.29 1.04
C ASP A 142 -16.81 36.31 2.13
N THR A 143 -15.52 36.56 2.38
CA THR A 143 -15.04 37.50 3.41
C THR A 143 -14.50 38.80 2.82
N PHE A 144 -14.83 39.09 1.58
CA PHE A 144 -14.33 40.25 0.84
C PHE A 144 -14.82 41.56 1.49
N ASN A 145 -13.92 42.31 2.12
CA ASN A 145 -14.23 43.55 2.84
C ASN A 145 -14.24 44.77 1.89
N LYS A 146 -14.79 45.90 2.35
CA LYS A 146 -14.83 47.15 1.56
C LYS A 146 -13.44 47.67 1.17
N GLU A 147 -12.42 47.29 1.93
CA GLU A 147 -11.02 47.70 1.76
C GLU A 147 -10.24 46.76 0.82
N MET A 148 -10.88 45.69 0.32
CA MET A 148 -10.29 44.70 -0.60
C MET A 148 -8.96 44.13 -0.11
N GLU A 149 -8.89 43.80 1.18
CA GLU A 149 -7.67 43.26 1.78
C GLU A 149 -7.50 41.77 1.46
N PRO A 150 -6.30 41.34 1.00
CA PRO A 150 -6.02 39.94 0.78
C PRO A 150 -5.86 39.20 2.10
N ILE A 151 -6.32 37.95 2.14
CA ILE A 151 -6.05 37.04 3.27
C ILE A 151 -4.56 36.72 3.36
N LEU A 152 -3.89 36.72 2.21
CA LEU A 152 -2.45 36.50 2.12
C LEU A 152 -1.87 37.34 0.99
N LYS A 153 -0.97 38.27 1.32
CA LYS A 153 -0.14 39.06 0.40
C LYS A 153 1.30 38.59 0.51
N ILE A 154 1.88 38.14 -0.59
CA ILE A 154 3.27 37.65 -0.67
C ILE A 154 4.00 38.41 -1.76
N ARG A 155 5.15 39.02 -1.47
CA ARG A 155 6.07 39.48 -2.52
C ARG A 155 6.84 38.28 -3.06
N HIS A 156 7.13 38.25 -4.36
CA HIS A 156 7.84 37.12 -4.97
C HIS A 156 9.19 36.81 -4.30
N THR A 157 9.90 37.83 -3.79
CA THR A 157 11.15 37.67 -3.03
C THR A 157 10.96 36.92 -1.71
N GLU A 158 9.76 36.95 -1.14
CA GLU A 158 9.39 36.28 0.11
C GLU A 158 8.74 34.91 -0.12
N LEU A 159 8.50 34.54 -1.38
CA LEU A 159 7.77 33.34 -1.75
C LEU A 159 8.40 32.09 -1.14
N GLU A 160 9.73 31.98 -1.09
CA GLU A 160 10.43 30.85 -0.46
C GLU A 160 10.03 30.66 1.01
N ARG A 161 9.93 31.76 1.77
CA ARG A 161 9.57 31.76 3.20
C ARG A 161 8.07 31.50 3.41
N GLU A 162 7.23 32.08 2.57
CA GLU A 162 5.77 32.12 2.76
C GLU A 162 5.02 31.02 1.98
N PHE A 163 5.70 30.24 1.15
CA PHE A 163 5.09 29.23 0.28
C PHE A 163 4.24 28.21 1.03
N LEU A 164 4.69 27.73 2.19
CA LEU A 164 3.91 26.77 3.00
C LEU A 164 2.61 27.38 3.53
N LYS A 165 2.58 28.70 3.78
CA LYS A 165 1.33 29.39 4.14
C LYS A 165 0.40 29.43 2.95
N LEU A 166 0.89 29.81 1.77
CA LEU A 166 0.09 29.83 0.53
C LEU A 166 -0.53 28.46 0.25
N ASP A 167 0.27 27.40 0.32
CA ASP A 167 -0.21 26.04 0.10
C ASP A 167 -1.21 25.55 1.14
N SER A 168 -1.13 26.00 2.38
CA SER A 168 -2.12 25.63 3.40
C SER A 168 -3.54 26.09 3.05
N TYR A 169 -3.68 27.11 2.20
CA TYR A 169 -4.97 27.57 1.69
C TYR A 169 -5.35 26.88 0.38
N ILE A 170 -4.47 26.94 -0.61
CA ILE A 170 -4.79 26.61 -2.01
C ILE A 170 -4.00 25.43 -2.58
N GLY A 171 -3.18 24.75 -1.77
CA GLY A 171 -2.47 23.56 -2.19
C GLY A 171 -3.43 22.46 -2.63
N ALA A 172 -3.08 21.73 -3.69
CA ALA A 172 -3.93 20.70 -4.30
C ALA A 172 -4.37 19.62 -3.27
N SER A 173 -3.49 19.31 -2.32
CA SER A 173 -3.75 18.35 -1.23
C SER A 173 -4.41 18.94 0.01
N GLN A 174 -4.48 20.27 0.14
CA GLN A 174 -4.92 20.98 1.34
C GLN A 174 -6.29 21.63 1.18
N ILE A 175 -6.62 22.13 -0.01
CA ILE A 175 -7.80 22.98 -0.25
C ILE A 175 -9.12 22.35 0.21
N LEU A 176 -9.31 21.05 -0.01
CA LEU A 176 -10.51 20.33 0.46
C LEU A 176 -10.64 20.34 1.99
N PHE A 177 -9.53 20.21 2.71
CA PHE A 177 -9.53 20.21 4.18
C PHE A 177 -9.80 21.61 4.72
N THR A 178 -9.20 22.63 4.10
CA THR A 178 -9.42 24.02 4.44
C THR A 178 -10.89 24.41 4.25
N LEU A 179 -11.48 24.08 3.10
CA LEU A 179 -12.90 24.34 2.82
C LEU A 179 -13.84 23.58 3.76
N LYS A 180 -13.55 22.32 4.11
CA LYS A 180 -14.34 21.57 5.10
C LYS A 180 -14.31 22.23 6.47
N ASN A 181 -13.14 22.69 6.94
CA ASN A 181 -13.06 23.40 8.21
C ASN A 181 -13.86 24.72 8.18
N LYS A 182 -13.88 25.42 7.03
CA LYS A 182 -14.71 26.63 6.86
C LYS A 182 -16.19 26.32 6.94
N ILE A 183 -16.66 25.28 6.22
CA ILE A 183 -18.05 24.81 6.28
C ILE A 183 -18.46 24.51 7.73
N LEU A 184 -17.61 23.81 8.50
CA LEU A 184 -17.91 23.53 9.91
C LEU A 184 -18.08 24.81 10.74
N LYS A 185 -17.24 25.81 10.50
CA LYS A 185 -17.33 27.11 11.17
C LYS A 185 -18.60 27.87 10.77
N ASP A 186 -18.98 27.81 9.49
CA ASP A 186 -20.21 28.44 9.01
C ASP A 186 -21.46 27.76 9.60
N ILE A 187 -21.42 26.42 9.72
CA ILE A 187 -22.44 25.65 10.44
C ILE A 187 -22.52 26.08 11.90
N GLU A 188 -21.38 26.15 12.61
CA GLU A 188 -21.32 26.58 14.01
C GLU A 188 -21.89 28.00 14.20
N ASN A 189 -21.46 28.95 13.38
CA ASN A 189 -21.95 30.33 13.42
C ASN A 189 -23.45 30.43 13.16
N THR A 190 -23.95 29.67 12.17
CA THR A 190 -25.38 29.71 11.79
C THR A 190 -26.25 29.08 12.87
N LEU A 191 -25.89 27.88 13.33
CA LEU A 191 -26.66 27.15 14.33
C LEU A 191 -26.59 27.80 15.72
N SER A 192 -25.55 28.59 16.01
CA SER A 192 -25.47 29.37 17.26
C SER A 192 -26.59 30.40 17.41
N SER A 193 -27.28 30.76 16.32
CA SER A 193 -28.44 31.65 16.33
C SER A 193 -29.80 30.93 16.44
N GLU A 194 -29.80 29.60 16.44
CA GLU A 194 -31.02 28.78 16.50
C GLU A 194 -31.62 28.77 17.92
N VAL A 195 -32.95 28.76 17.99
CA VAL A 195 -33.70 28.82 19.26
C VAL A 195 -34.31 27.47 19.64
N TYR A 196 -34.59 26.61 18.66
CA TYR A 196 -35.25 25.32 18.87
C TYR A 196 -34.25 24.17 18.74
N LEU A 197 -34.13 23.36 19.81
CA LEU A 197 -33.19 22.23 19.84
C LEU A 197 -33.53 21.14 18.82
N ASP A 198 -34.82 20.84 18.60
CA ASP A 198 -35.24 19.78 17.67
C ASP A 198 -34.78 20.04 16.23
N ARG A 199 -34.60 21.31 15.83
CA ARG A 199 -34.08 21.67 14.50
C ARG A 199 -32.62 21.29 14.30
N MET A 200 -31.87 21.08 15.38
CA MET A 200 -30.49 20.59 15.28
C MET A 200 -30.46 19.16 14.76
N ASP A 201 -31.37 18.31 15.24
CA ASP A 201 -31.48 16.91 14.79
C ASP A 201 -31.96 16.84 13.33
N GLU A 202 -32.93 17.68 12.95
CA GLU A 202 -33.36 17.83 11.55
C GLU A 202 -32.19 18.23 10.63
N PHE A 203 -31.37 19.21 11.04
CA PHE A 203 -30.18 19.61 10.29
C PHE A 203 -29.17 18.47 10.15
N ILE A 204 -28.92 17.72 11.23
CA ILE A 204 -28.01 16.56 11.20
C ILE A 204 -28.50 15.52 10.19
N ASP A 205 -29.80 15.23 10.16
CA ASP A 205 -30.37 14.25 9.23
C ASP A 205 -30.35 14.72 7.77
N GLU A 206 -30.54 16.01 7.52
CA GLU A 206 -30.33 16.60 6.19
C GLU A 206 -28.86 16.55 5.75
N VAL A 207 -27.91 16.80 6.66
CA VAL A 207 -26.47 16.64 6.39
C VAL A 207 -26.15 15.19 6.06
N LYS A 208 -26.64 14.21 6.84
CA LYS A 208 -26.47 12.78 6.53
C LYS A 208 -27.05 12.42 5.16
N THR A 209 -28.21 12.98 4.81
CA THR A 209 -28.85 12.78 3.52
C THR A 209 -28.00 13.35 2.38
N CYS A 210 -27.45 14.56 2.54
CA CYS A 210 -26.54 15.17 1.57
C CYS A 210 -25.27 14.32 1.38
N VAL A 211 -24.63 13.89 2.47
CA VAL A 211 -23.46 13.00 2.43
C VAL A 211 -23.79 11.68 1.72
N SER A 212 -24.97 11.12 1.96
CA SER A 212 -25.41 9.88 1.32
C SER A 212 -25.58 10.02 -0.19
N LYS A 213 -26.04 11.18 -0.68
CA LYS A 213 -26.13 11.50 -2.12
C LYS A 213 -24.75 11.64 -2.77
N VAL A 214 -23.75 12.16 -2.04
CA VAL A 214 -22.39 12.37 -2.54
C VAL A 214 -21.52 11.11 -2.46
N ARG A 215 -21.81 10.19 -1.52
CA ARG A 215 -21.04 8.96 -1.30
C ARG A 215 -20.79 8.14 -2.60
N PRO A 216 -21.78 7.90 -3.49
CA PRO A 216 -21.53 7.20 -4.75
C PRO A 216 -20.52 7.91 -5.67
N ILE A 217 -20.50 9.25 -5.69
CA ILE A 217 -19.55 10.04 -6.48
C ILE A 217 -18.14 9.86 -5.91
N VAL A 218 -17.98 9.94 -4.60
CA VAL A 218 -16.71 9.68 -3.91
C VAL A 218 -16.21 8.26 -4.19
N LEU A 219 -17.09 7.26 -4.14
CA LEU A 219 -16.76 5.88 -4.49
C LEU A 219 -16.32 5.72 -5.96
N ASN A 220 -16.95 6.45 -6.88
CA ASN A 220 -16.53 6.45 -8.29
C ASN A 220 -15.15 7.09 -8.48
N ASN A 221 -14.89 8.21 -7.80
CA ASN A 221 -13.58 8.85 -7.80
C ASN A 221 -12.51 7.91 -7.22
N PHE A 222 -12.81 7.27 -6.09
CA PHE A 222 -11.98 6.23 -5.48
C PHE A 222 -11.65 5.12 -6.49
N ARG A 223 -12.64 4.56 -7.19
CA ARG A 223 -12.45 3.48 -8.17
C ARG A 223 -11.58 3.90 -9.36
N LYS A 224 -11.75 5.12 -9.87
CA LYS A 224 -10.94 5.65 -10.97
C LYS A 224 -9.48 5.80 -10.54
N ASN A 225 -9.25 6.38 -9.37
CA ASN A 225 -7.91 6.58 -8.81
C ASN A 225 -7.23 5.25 -8.52
N ALA A 226 -7.96 4.31 -7.91
CA ALA A 226 -7.51 2.95 -7.66
C ALA A 226 -7.01 2.27 -8.94
N LYS A 227 -7.72 2.44 -10.08
CA LYS A 227 -7.30 1.86 -11.36
C LYS A 227 -6.01 2.47 -11.90
N ILE A 228 -5.88 3.80 -11.86
CA ILE A 228 -4.66 4.51 -12.31
C ILE A 228 -3.46 4.10 -11.46
N GLN A 229 -3.63 4.08 -10.13
CA GLN A 229 -2.58 3.71 -9.19
C GLN A 229 -2.18 2.25 -9.32
N LYS A 230 -3.12 1.37 -9.64
CA LYS A 230 -2.82 -0.01 -9.99
C LYS A 230 -1.88 -0.09 -11.20
N THR A 231 -2.16 0.65 -12.27
CA THR A 231 -1.29 0.66 -13.47
C THR A 231 0.12 1.16 -13.15
N ILE A 232 0.23 2.32 -12.48
CA ILE A 232 1.53 2.90 -12.11
C ILE A 232 2.34 1.91 -11.25
N ARG A 233 1.71 1.29 -10.26
CA ARG A 233 2.40 0.30 -9.40
C ARG A 233 2.77 -0.97 -10.14
N GLU A 234 1.96 -1.42 -11.10
CA GLU A 234 2.32 -2.56 -11.93
C GLU A 234 3.55 -2.24 -12.77
N GLU A 235 3.67 -1.02 -13.29
CA GLU A 235 4.85 -0.53 -14.02
C GLU A 235 6.08 -0.38 -13.09
N GLU A 236 5.93 0.26 -11.93
CA GLU A 236 7.01 0.40 -10.92
C GLU A 236 7.50 -0.96 -10.41
N PHE A 237 6.57 -1.90 -10.18
CA PHE A 237 6.90 -3.26 -9.77
C PHE A 237 7.66 -4.01 -10.87
N ASP A 238 7.28 -3.82 -12.13
CA ASP A 238 7.99 -4.42 -13.26
C ASP A 238 9.39 -3.85 -13.43
N GLU A 239 9.53 -2.53 -13.30
CA GLU A 239 10.82 -1.87 -13.30
C GLU A 239 11.71 -2.37 -12.17
N PHE A 240 11.16 -2.50 -10.95
CA PHE A 240 11.85 -3.08 -9.80
C PHE A 240 12.32 -4.51 -10.08
N LEU A 241 11.43 -5.38 -10.59
CA LEU A 241 11.77 -6.77 -10.90
C LEU A 241 12.86 -6.91 -11.97
N GLN A 242 13.01 -5.92 -12.87
CA GLN A 242 14.03 -5.95 -13.92
C GLN A 242 15.37 -5.37 -13.45
N LYS A 243 15.34 -4.32 -12.62
CA LYS A 243 16.56 -3.58 -12.22
C LYS A 243 17.24 -4.13 -10.97
N GLU A 244 16.48 -4.64 -10.02
CA GLU A 244 17.03 -5.06 -8.73
C GLU A 244 17.83 -6.36 -8.82
N ASP A 245 18.73 -6.57 -7.86
CA ASP A 245 19.53 -7.79 -7.80
C ASP A 245 18.68 -9.04 -7.51
N LEU A 246 19.00 -10.17 -8.17
CA LEU A 246 18.24 -11.41 -8.01
C LEU A 246 18.28 -11.94 -6.57
N ASP A 247 19.41 -11.83 -5.88
CA ASP A 247 19.52 -12.27 -4.49
C ASP A 247 18.69 -11.38 -3.58
N PHE A 248 18.59 -10.08 -3.88
CA PHE A 248 17.72 -9.16 -3.15
C PHE A 248 16.25 -9.51 -3.34
N ILE A 249 15.81 -9.77 -4.58
CA ILE A 249 14.44 -10.18 -4.89
C ILE A 249 14.06 -11.45 -4.13
N VAL A 250 14.92 -12.48 -4.15
CA VAL A 250 14.68 -13.73 -3.41
C VAL A 250 14.72 -13.52 -1.90
N SER A 251 15.56 -12.63 -1.39
CA SER A 251 15.66 -12.37 0.05
C SER A 251 14.56 -11.45 0.58
N SER A 252 13.72 -10.90 -0.30
CA SER A 252 12.62 -10.00 0.05
C SER A 252 11.28 -10.54 -0.41
N LEU A 253 11.03 -10.57 -1.73
CA LEU A 253 9.74 -10.93 -2.31
C LEU A 253 9.37 -12.40 -2.10
N PHE A 254 10.32 -13.33 -2.15
CA PHE A 254 10.00 -14.75 -1.93
C PHE A 254 9.60 -15.01 -0.48
N MET A 255 9.99 -14.14 0.45
CA MET A 255 9.61 -14.26 1.87
C MET A 255 8.24 -13.64 2.16
N SER A 256 7.64 -12.95 1.17
CA SER A 256 6.33 -12.33 1.28
C SER A 256 5.25 -13.25 0.69
N ASN A 257 3.98 -13.02 1.05
CA ASN A 257 2.85 -13.77 0.50
C ASN A 257 1.92 -12.83 -0.31
N PRO A 258 2.34 -12.48 -1.54
CA PRO A 258 1.62 -11.54 -2.39
C PRO A 258 0.41 -12.22 -3.06
N PRO A 259 -0.47 -11.44 -3.72
CA PRO A 259 -1.50 -12.02 -4.58
C PRO A 259 -0.90 -12.97 -5.62
N ALA A 260 -1.63 -14.04 -5.96
CA ALA A 260 -1.15 -15.09 -6.88
C ALA A 260 -0.56 -14.54 -8.20
N LYS A 261 -1.18 -13.51 -8.80
CA LYS A 261 -0.67 -12.84 -10.00
C LYS A 261 0.79 -12.37 -9.83
N ASN A 262 1.12 -11.77 -8.69
CA ASN A 262 2.45 -11.23 -8.42
C ASN A 262 3.45 -12.34 -8.08
N LEU A 263 3.02 -13.40 -7.39
CA LEU A 263 3.83 -14.60 -7.14
C LEU A 263 4.36 -15.18 -8.46
N PHE A 264 3.46 -15.53 -9.39
CA PHE A 264 3.84 -16.12 -10.69
C PHE A 264 4.67 -15.15 -11.53
N LYS A 265 4.30 -13.87 -11.56
CA LYS A 265 5.05 -12.84 -12.29
C LYS A 265 6.49 -12.70 -11.78
N THR A 266 6.67 -12.65 -10.46
CA THR A 266 8.00 -12.54 -9.83
C THR A 266 8.86 -13.74 -10.18
N SER A 267 8.36 -14.95 -9.97
CA SER A 267 9.13 -16.17 -10.24
C SER A 267 9.48 -16.33 -11.72
N LYS A 268 8.58 -15.95 -12.63
CA LYS A 268 8.84 -15.94 -14.08
C LYS A 268 9.98 -14.98 -14.45
N VAL A 269 9.91 -13.73 -14.01
CA VAL A 269 10.96 -12.73 -14.31
C VAL A 269 12.30 -13.17 -13.71
N VAL A 270 12.31 -13.70 -12.49
CA VAL A 270 13.53 -14.23 -11.85
C VAL A 270 14.10 -15.40 -12.65
N ALA A 271 13.27 -16.31 -13.16
CA ALA A 271 13.71 -17.43 -14.00
C ALA A 271 14.30 -16.96 -15.34
N GLU A 272 13.63 -16.03 -16.03
CA GLU A 272 14.11 -15.43 -17.29
C GLU A 272 15.43 -14.68 -17.13
N ARG A 273 15.62 -13.99 -16.00
CA ARG A 273 16.88 -13.31 -15.69
C ARG A 273 17.98 -14.30 -15.31
N PHE A 274 17.65 -15.30 -14.49
CA PHE A 274 18.58 -16.32 -14.02
C PHE A 274 19.29 -17.05 -15.16
N ILE A 275 18.56 -17.44 -16.22
CA ILE A 275 19.15 -18.19 -17.35
C ILE A 275 20.20 -17.37 -18.11
N ASN A 276 20.15 -16.04 -18.01
CA ASN A 276 21.08 -15.13 -18.66
C ASN A 276 22.27 -14.73 -17.77
N GLU A 277 22.27 -15.11 -16.49
CA GLU A 277 23.39 -14.84 -15.60
C GLU A 277 24.61 -15.75 -15.89
N PRO A 278 25.84 -15.27 -15.64
CA PRO A 278 27.04 -16.10 -15.70
C PRO A 278 26.94 -17.35 -14.82
N SER A 279 27.53 -18.45 -15.29
CA SER A 279 27.49 -19.76 -14.66
C SER A 279 27.88 -19.78 -13.17
N ALA A 280 28.87 -18.99 -12.76
CA ALA A 280 29.28 -18.89 -11.35
C ALA A 280 28.21 -18.23 -10.46
N LYS A 281 27.50 -17.21 -10.98
CA LYS A 281 26.39 -16.59 -10.27
C LYS A 281 25.17 -17.51 -10.20
N GLN A 282 24.89 -18.26 -11.27
CA GLN A 282 23.83 -19.27 -11.26
C GLN A 282 24.06 -20.32 -10.16
N TYR A 283 25.30 -20.77 -9.99
CA TYR A 283 25.68 -21.69 -8.91
C TYR A 283 25.37 -21.12 -7.53
N LEU A 284 25.89 -19.92 -7.23
CA LEU A 284 25.70 -19.25 -5.93
C LEU A 284 24.22 -18.99 -5.63
N PHE A 285 23.49 -18.52 -6.66
CA PHE A 285 22.06 -18.28 -6.57
C PHE A 285 21.31 -19.57 -6.21
N LEU A 286 21.52 -20.67 -6.94
CA LEU A 286 20.87 -21.94 -6.64
C LEU A 286 21.30 -22.55 -5.30
N HIS A 287 22.56 -22.39 -4.92
CA HIS A 287 23.07 -22.85 -3.62
C HIS A 287 22.31 -22.20 -2.46
N LYS A 288 22.08 -20.88 -2.56
CA LYS A 288 21.29 -20.12 -1.60
C LYS A 288 19.79 -20.40 -1.72
N LEU A 289 19.27 -20.48 -2.94
CA LEU A 289 17.85 -20.69 -3.23
C LEU A 289 17.35 -22.02 -2.66
N LEU A 290 18.10 -23.09 -2.94
CA LEU A 290 17.79 -24.47 -2.57
C LEU A 290 18.27 -24.84 -1.16
N LEU A 291 18.60 -23.84 -0.34
CA LEU A 291 18.89 -23.98 1.10
C LEU A 291 20.00 -25.01 1.39
N LYS A 292 21.10 -24.96 0.63
CA LYS A 292 22.26 -25.82 0.86
C LYS A 292 22.98 -25.52 2.17
N GLU A 293 22.80 -24.30 2.67
CA GLU A 293 23.17 -23.89 4.01
C GLU A 293 21.91 -23.52 4.81
N PRO A 294 21.92 -23.70 6.14
CA PRO A 294 20.81 -23.29 6.99
C PRO A 294 20.53 -21.80 6.83
N ARG A 295 19.27 -21.48 6.56
CA ARG A 295 18.83 -20.11 6.35
C ARG A 295 17.44 -19.92 6.94
N ALA A 296 17.28 -18.87 7.73
CA ALA A 296 15.97 -18.45 8.19
C ALA A 296 15.15 -17.92 7.01
N VAL A 297 14.05 -18.60 6.70
CA VAL A 297 13.06 -18.19 5.71
C VAL A 297 11.67 -18.51 6.24
N LEU A 298 10.68 -17.72 5.81
CA LEU A 298 9.28 -17.95 6.13
C LEU A 298 8.66 -18.93 5.15
N PHE A 299 7.54 -19.56 5.51
CA PHE A 299 6.88 -20.56 4.67
C PHE A 299 6.55 -20.09 3.23
N PRO A 300 6.32 -18.78 2.94
CA PRO A 300 6.13 -18.31 1.57
C PRO A 300 7.28 -18.62 0.61
N TYR A 301 8.49 -18.64 1.15
CA TYR A 301 9.71 -18.88 0.40
C TYR A 301 9.64 -20.20 -0.36
N TYR A 302 9.13 -21.26 0.27
CA TYR A 302 9.18 -22.59 -0.30
C TYR A 302 8.29 -22.76 -1.53
N TYR A 303 7.09 -22.20 -1.54
CA TYR A 303 6.24 -22.25 -2.73
C TYR A 303 6.69 -21.24 -3.80
N HIS A 304 7.34 -20.14 -3.44
CA HIS A 304 8.00 -19.26 -4.42
C HIS A 304 9.13 -19.99 -5.17
N VAL A 305 9.96 -20.76 -4.44
CA VAL A 305 11.00 -21.62 -5.03
C VAL A 305 10.37 -22.67 -5.95
N LEU A 306 9.27 -23.30 -5.54
CA LEU A 306 8.57 -24.27 -6.39
C LEU A 306 8.10 -23.64 -7.70
N VAL A 307 7.46 -22.47 -7.65
CA VAL A 307 7.03 -21.75 -8.87
C VAL A 307 8.25 -21.42 -9.74
N PHE A 308 9.35 -20.95 -9.16
CA PHE A 308 10.58 -20.69 -9.91
C PHE A 308 11.12 -21.94 -10.63
N LEU A 309 11.14 -23.11 -9.97
CA LEU A 309 11.58 -24.36 -10.59
C LEU A 309 10.66 -24.78 -11.75
N ILE A 310 9.35 -24.59 -11.59
CA ILE A 310 8.36 -24.83 -12.65
C ILE A 310 8.59 -23.88 -13.83
N GLU A 311 8.86 -22.60 -13.58
CA GLU A 311 9.16 -21.64 -14.65
C GLU A 311 10.46 -21.97 -15.39
N LEU A 312 11.50 -22.48 -14.71
CA LEU A 312 12.69 -23.00 -15.39
C LEU A 312 12.35 -24.17 -16.32
N LYS A 313 11.50 -25.10 -15.88
CA LYS A 313 11.00 -26.20 -16.72
C LYS A 313 10.25 -25.64 -17.93
N ASN A 314 9.38 -24.65 -17.74
CA ASN A 314 8.61 -24.01 -18.83
C ASN A 314 9.52 -23.28 -19.83
N LEU A 315 10.65 -22.74 -19.38
CA LEU A 315 11.68 -22.15 -20.24
C LEU A 315 12.55 -23.20 -20.97
N GLY A 316 12.27 -24.49 -20.79
CA GLY A 316 12.96 -25.59 -21.48
C GLY A 316 14.27 -26.05 -20.84
N ILE A 317 14.55 -25.62 -19.60
CA ILE A 317 15.73 -26.09 -18.86
C ILE A 317 15.50 -27.54 -18.43
N LYS A 318 16.29 -28.47 -18.98
CA LYS A 318 16.16 -29.91 -18.67
C LYS A 318 16.87 -30.34 -17.38
N SER A 319 17.97 -29.68 -17.04
CA SER A 319 18.81 -30.02 -15.90
C SER A 319 19.30 -28.76 -15.22
N LEU A 320 19.34 -28.77 -13.90
CA LEU A 320 19.85 -27.63 -13.14
C LEU A 320 21.36 -27.51 -13.33
N PRO A 321 21.88 -26.32 -13.73
CA PRO A 321 23.30 -26.08 -13.85
C PRO A 321 24.05 -26.50 -12.58
N HIS A 322 25.19 -27.18 -12.73
CA HIS A 322 26.10 -27.63 -11.66
C HIS A 322 25.58 -28.71 -10.69
N TYR A 323 24.28 -28.99 -10.68
CA TYR A 323 23.72 -30.06 -9.84
C TYR A 323 23.60 -31.38 -10.58
N GLY A 324 23.56 -31.37 -11.91
CA GLY A 324 23.44 -32.58 -12.74
C GLY A 324 22.12 -33.33 -12.60
N THR A 325 21.18 -32.82 -11.78
CA THR A 325 19.84 -33.36 -11.58
C THR A 325 18.86 -32.81 -12.60
N TYR A 326 17.96 -33.65 -13.08
CA TYR A 326 16.86 -33.21 -13.95
C TYR A 326 15.93 -32.26 -13.20
N ILE A 327 15.36 -31.28 -13.92
CA ILE A 327 14.49 -30.28 -13.29
C ILE A 327 13.23 -30.93 -12.71
N GLU A 328 12.68 -31.95 -13.38
CA GLU A 328 11.49 -32.69 -12.96
C GLU A 328 11.74 -33.45 -11.65
N GLU A 329 12.88 -34.13 -11.56
CA GLU A 329 13.33 -34.79 -10.33
C GLU A 329 13.47 -33.76 -9.21
N LYS A 330 14.05 -32.59 -9.50
CA LYS A 330 14.22 -31.57 -8.47
C LYS A 330 12.90 -30.95 -7.99
N ILE A 331 11.93 -30.78 -8.89
CA ILE A 331 10.58 -30.34 -8.55
C ILE A 331 9.93 -31.37 -7.62
N ALA A 332 9.99 -32.66 -7.96
CA ALA A 332 9.44 -33.73 -7.12
C ALA A 332 10.11 -33.78 -5.74
N ASP A 333 11.44 -33.72 -5.69
CA ASP A 333 12.22 -33.65 -4.44
C ASP A 333 11.81 -32.46 -3.57
N TRP A 334 11.60 -31.29 -4.18
CA TRP A 334 11.22 -30.08 -3.45
C TRP A 334 9.80 -30.16 -2.89
N ILE A 335 8.86 -30.69 -3.68
CA ILE A 335 7.48 -30.96 -3.24
C ILE A 335 7.50 -31.93 -2.06
N GLU A 336 8.20 -33.06 -2.20
CA GLU A 336 8.36 -34.04 -1.13
C GLU A 336 8.95 -33.39 0.12
N LEU A 337 10.04 -32.65 -0.02
CA LEU A 337 10.69 -31.98 1.10
C LEU A 337 9.69 -31.08 1.86
N CYS A 338 8.83 -30.35 1.16
CA CYS A 338 7.85 -29.46 1.80
C CYS A 338 6.68 -30.23 2.44
N LEU A 339 6.07 -31.19 1.73
CA LEU A 339 4.89 -31.95 2.21
C LEU A 339 5.21 -32.90 3.37
N PHE A 340 6.48 -33.27 3.53
CA PHE A 340 7.01 -34.08 4.63
C PHE A 340 7.75 -33.22 5.67
N HIS A 341 7.46 -31.91 5.71
CA HIS A 341 7.96 -30.98 6.73
C HIS A 341 9.48 -31.07 6.92
N PHE A 342 10.20 -31.09 5.80
CA PHE A 342 11.66 -31.10 5.73
C PHE A 342 12.32 -32.26 6.50
N TRP A 343 11.71 -33.43 6.58
CA TRP A 343 12.30 -34.60 7.27
C TRP A 343 13.74 -34.90 6.81
N LYS A 344 13.98 -34.82 5.50
CA LYS A 344 15.30 -35.01 4.88
C LYS A 344 16.26 -33.81 5.03
N LEU A 345 15.80 -32.69 5.60
CA LEU A 345 16.60 -31.48 5.86
C LEU A 345 16.33 -30.98 7.29
N PRO A 346 16.95 -31.60 8.32
CA PRO A 346 16.63 -31.37 9.73
C PRO A 346 16.73 -29.90 10.17
N THR A 347 17.69 -29.15 9.64
CA THR A 347 17.87 -27.72 9.92
C THR A 347 16.60 -26.93 9.61
N GLN A 348 16.02 -27.17 8.44
CA GLN A 348 14.81 -26.49 7.98
C GLN A 348 13.55 -27.00 8.69
N ARG A 349 13.52 -28.28 9.09
CA ARG A 349 12.44 -28.87 9.90
C ARG A 349 12.27 -28.15 11.23
N TYR A 350 13.38 -27.90 11.94
CA TYR A 350 13.34 -27.16 13.20
C TYR A 350 12.87 -25.72 13.00
N LEU A 351 13.34 -25.03 11.95
CA LEU A 351 12.93 -23.65 11.66
C LEU A 351 11.44 -23.56 11.33
N TRP A 352 10.91 -24.49 10.53
CA TRP A 352 9.46 -24.59 10.26
C TRP A 352 8.65 -24.82 11.55
N ALA A 353 9.12 -25.69 12.45
CA ALA A 353 8.43 -25.92 13.72
C ALA A 353 8.41 -24.67 14.61
N PHE A 354 9.54 -23.95 14.71
CA PHE A 354 9.61 -22.68 15.43
C PHE A 354 8.74 -21.59 14.80
N GLU A 355 8.71 -21.47 13.48
CA GLU A 355 7.85 -20.51 12.77
C GLU A 355 6.39 -20.64 13.22
N GLY A 356 5.89 -21.88 13.26
CA GLY A 356 4.52 -22.13 13.71
C GLY A 356 4.27 -21.74 15.17
N LEU A 357 5.21 -22.05 16.06
CA LEU A 357 5.13 -21.70 17.48
C LEU A 357 5.16 -20.18 17.71
N VAL A 358 6.06 -19.47 17.02
CA VAL A 358 6.16 -18.01 17.13
C VAL A 358 4.90 -17.34 16.59
N GLY A 359 4.39 -17.78 15.44
CA GLY A 359 3.14 -17.26 14.87
C GLY A 359 1.98 -17.37 15.86
N ARG A 360 1.77 -18.56 16.45
CA ARG A 360 0.70 -18.81 17.44
C ARG A 360 0.86 -17.99 18.72
N ALA A 361 2.07 -17.83 19.23
CA ALA A 361 2.33 -17.02 20.41
C ALA A 361 2.07 -15.52 20.13
N MET A 362 2.61 -15.02 19.02
CA MET A 362 2.55 -13.60 18.66
C MET A 362 1.13 -13.14 18.35
N ILE A 363 0.34 -13.92 17.60
CA ILE A 363 -1.05 -13.54 17.30
C ILE A 363 -1.87 -13.38 18.58
N ARG A 364 -1.68 -14.27 19.56
CA ARG A 364 -2.35 -14.18 20.86
C ARG A 364 -1.90 -12.96 21.65
N MET A 365 -0.60 -12.73 21.75
CA MET A 365 -0.06 -11.57 22.46
C MET A 365 -0.53 -10.25 21.86
N ILE A 366 -0.63 -10.14 20.54
CA ILE A 366 -1.10 -8.93 19.85
C ILE A 366 -2.57 -8.66 20.17
N TYR A 367 -3.41 -9.70 20.13
CA TYR A 367 -4.85 -9.54 20.35
C TYR A 367 -5.20 -9.27 21.82
N THR A 368 -4.53 -9.93 22.77
CA THR A 368 -4.81 -9.75 24.21
C THR A 368 -4.14 -8.50 24.79
N SER A 369 -3.09 -7.96 24.16
CA SER A 369 -2.45 -6.73 24.61
C SER A 369 -3.21 -5.47 24.16
N GLN A 370 -3.91 -4.82 25.09
CA GLN A 370 -4.58 -3.54 24.82
C GLN A 370 -3.61 -2.47 24.31
N ASP A 371 -2.41 -2.38 24.88
CA ASP A 371 -1.39 -1.40 24.46
C ASP A 371 -0.95 -1.61 23.02
N THR A 372 -0.76 -2.87 22.62
CA THR A 372 -0.41 -3.22 21.24
C THR A 372 -1.55 -2.85 20.29
N ARG A 373 -2.80 -3.14 20.67
CA ARG A 373 -3.96 -2.76 19.85
C ARG A 373 -4.11 -1.25 19.70
N ASN A 374 -3.94 -0.51 20.78
CA ASN A 374 -3.94 0.95 20.77
C ASN A 374 -2.81 1.49 19.88
N ALA A 375 -1.62 0.89 19.92
CA ALA A 375 -0.51 1.27 19.05
C ALA A 375 -0.85 1.06 17.57
N ILE A 376 -1.44 -0.08 17.19
CA ILE A 376 -1.89 -0.37 15.82
C ILE A 376 -2.96 0.65 15.38
N ASN A 377 -3.97 0.91 16.20
CA ASN A 377 -5.01 1.90 15.90
C ASN A 377 -4.41 3.30 15.71
N ASN A 378 -3.46 3.71 16.57
CA ASN A 378 -2.76 4.99 16.44
C ASN A 378 -1.95 5.08 15.14
N ILE A 379 -1.33 3.98 14.70
CA ILE A 379 -0.62 3.93 13.40
C ILE A 379 -1.63 4.14 12.26
N ILE A 380 -2.77 3.46 12.30
CA ILE A 380 -3.82 3.59 11.27
C ILE A 380 -4.43 4.98 11.23
N GLU A 381 -4.67 5.59 12.39
CA GLU A 381 -5.11 6.97 12.47
C GLU A 381 -4.09 7.90 11.82
N LYS A 382 -2.79 7.72 12.13
CA LYS A 382 -1.71 8.47 11.49
C LYS A 382 -1.63 8.22 9.99
N ASP A 383 -1.78 6.98 9.53
CA ASP A 383 -1.76 6.64 8.10
C ASP A 383 -2.83 7.42 7.34
N LYS A 384 -4.03 7.66 7.92
CA LYS A 384 -5.05 8.53 7.29
C LYS A 384 -4.58 9.96 7.05
N TYR A 385 -3.63 10.46 7.85
CA TYR A 385 -3.07 11.82 7.71
C TYR A 385 -1.84 11.89 6.80
N PHE A 386 -1.01 10.85 6.79
CA PHE A 386 0.26 10.81 6.04
C PHE A 386 0.16 10.14 4.67
N MET A 387 -0.76 9.18 4.52
CA MET A 387 -0.90 8.42 3.28
C MET A 387 -1.45 9.33 2.18
N ARG A 388 -0.80 9.26 1.01
CA ARG A 388 -1.29 9.93 -0.20
C ARG A 388 -2.70 9.43 -0.50
N GLU A 389 -3.60 10.32 -0.92
CA GLU A 389 -5.03 9.97 -1.10
C GLU A 389 -5.21 8.91 -2.20
N GLU A 390 -4.30 8.94 -3.14
CA GLU A 390 -4.16 8.02 -4.25
C GLU A 390 -3.78 6.60 -3.75
N ILE A 391 -2.97 6.51 -2.70
CA ILE A 391 -2.53 5.25 -2.10
C ILE A 391 -3.61 4.66 -1.17
N ALA A 392 -4.27 5.52 -0.38
CA ALA A 392 -5.37 5.13 0.51
C ALA A 392 -6.55 4.51 -0.27
N ALA A 393 -6.69 4.84 -1.56
CA ALA A 393 -7.72 4.28 -2.43
C ALA A 393 -7.54 2.79 -2.79
N TRP A 394 -6.38 2.19 -2.49
CA TRP A 394 -6.07 0.82 -2.89
C TRP A 394 -5.74 -0.07 -1.70
N HIS A 395 -4.98 0.43 -0.73
CA HIS A 395 -4.61 -0.28 0.50
C HIS A 395 -5.03 0.59 1.68
N GLY A 396 -6.33 0.80 1.84
CA GLY A 396 -6.85 1.47 3.03
C GLY A 396 -6.19 0.85 4.27
N PRO A 397 -5.76 1.65 5.24
CA PRO A 397 -5.04 1.13 6.40
C PRO A 397 -5.95 0.12 7.10
N ALA A 398 -5.43 -1.09 7.28
CA ALA A 398 -6.14 -2.20 7.90
C ALA A 398 -5.26 -2.80 8.99
N GLU A 399 -5.87 -3.05 10.13
CA GLU A 399 -5.27 -3.59 11.34
C GLU A 399 -4.61 -4.92 11.04
N ALA A 400 -5.29 -5.80 10.29
CA ALA A 400 -4.76 -7.09 9.86
C ALA A 400 -3.41 -7.00 9.13
N ASN A 401 -3.19 -5.98 8.30
CA ASN A 401 -1.92 -5.83 7.57
C ASN A 401 -0.76 -5.54 8.54
N HIS A 402 -0.99 -4.67 9.53
CA HIS A 402 0.00 -4.35 10.55
C HIS A 402 0.26 -5.55 11.46
N VAL A 403 -0.77 -6.31 11.82
CA VAL A 403 -0.64 -7.57 12.57
C VAL A 403 0.26 -8.56 11.82
N ILE A 404 -0.01 -8.81 10.53
CA ILE A 404 0.79 -9.71 9.69
C ILE A 404 2.25 -9.24 9.63
N GLN A 405 2.49 -7.95 9.36
CA GLN A 405 3.84 -7.40 9.30
C GLN A 405 4.61 -7.53 10.62
N ILE A 406 3.95 -7.30 11.76
CA ILE A 406 4.57 -7.48 13.07
C ILE A 406 4.97 -8.95 13.26
N ILE A 407 4.06 -9.88 12.99
CA ILE A 407 4.30 -11.32 13.16
C ILE A 407 5.43 -11.78 12.25
N GLU A 408 5.38 -11.48 10.94
CA GLU A 408 6.39 -11.91 9.97
C GLU A 408 7.78 -11.35 10.34
N ASN A 409 7.87 -10.05 10.66
CA ASN A 409 9.14 -9.41 11.05
C ASN A 409 9.73 -9.99 12.34
N LYS A 410 8.89 -10.24 13.36
CA LYS A 410 9.37 -10.85 14.62
C LYS A 410 9.74 -12.31 14.44
N THR A 411 8.99 -13.03 13.61
CA THR A 411 9.27 -14.43 13.30
C THR A 411 10.62 -14.56 12.60
N ILE A 412 10.89 -13.76 11.57
CA ILE A 412 12.18 -13.86 10.86
C ILE A 412 13.36 -13.49 11.75
N ILE A 413 13.24 -12.48 12.61
CA ILE A 413 14.29 -12.13 13.59
C ILE A 413 14.53 -13.30 14.55
N PHE A 414 13.47 -13.92 15.06
CA PHE A 414 13.58 -15.08 15.94
C PHE A 414 14.27 -16.27 15.24
N LEU A 415 13.83 -16.62 14.02
CA LEU A 415 14.41 -17.72 13.26
C LEU A 415 15.90 -17.48 12.95
N ASN A 416 16.31 -16.25 12.65
CA ASN A 416 17.74 -15.93 12.48
C ASN A 416 18.53 -16.21 13.77
N SER A 417 18.00 -15.83 14.94
CA SER A 417 18.67 -16.13 16.21
C SER A 417 18.83 -17.65 16.47
N ILE A 418 17.84 -18.46 16.05
CA ILE A 418 17.91 -19.92 16.12
C ILE A 418 19.02 -20.46 15.20
N VAL A 419 19.15 -19.94 13.99
CA VAL A 419 20.23 -20.32 13.06
C VAL A 419 21.59 -19.98 13.66
N ASP A 420 21.77 -18.76 14.17
CA ASP A 420 23.04 -18.30 14.72
C ASP A 420 23.48 -19.13 15.94
N GLU A 421 22.54 -19.47 16.83
CA GLU A 421 22.85 -20.19 18.07
C GLU A 421 23.05 -21.70 17.86
N PHE A 422 22.16 -22.33 17.09
CA PHE A 422 22.06 -23.79 16.99
C PHE A 422 22.60 -24.38 15.69
N MET A 423 22.93 -23.54 14.70
CA MET A 423 23.44 -23.96 13.40
C MET A 423 24.72 -23.22 12.98
N PRO A 424 25.69 -22.95 13.89
CA PRO A 424 26.86 -22.16 13.56
C PRO A 424 27.72 -22.85 12.50
N ASN A 425 28.15 -22.08 11.49
CA ASN A 425 28.91 -22.59 10.34
C ASN A 425 28.20 -23.76 9.61
N GLY A 426 26.86 -23.76 9.61
CA GLY A 426 26.03 -24.78 8.96
C GLY A 426 25.89 -26.10 9.73
N LYS A 427 26.45 -26.23 10.94
CA LYS A 427 26.42 -27.48 11.72
C LYS A 427 25.31 -27.46 12.77
N LEU A 428 24.36 -28.39 12.64
CA LEU A 428 23.21 -28.52 13.54
C LEU A 428 23.60 -29.11 14.91
N LYS A 429 23.25 -28.38 16.00
CA LYS A 429 23.34 -28.85 17.38
C LYS A 429 22.03 -29.53 17.82
N GLU A 430 21.76 -30.70 17.26
CA GLU A 430 20.44 -31.36 17.31
C GLU A 430 19.85 -31.54 18.73
N LYS A 431 20.65 -32.03 19.68
CA LYS A 431 20.18 -32.22 21.07
C LYS A 431 19.76 -30.90 21.73
N MET A 432 20.50 -29.82 21.48
CA MET A 432 20.25 -28.52 22.10
C MET A 432 19.02 -27.84 21.50
N ILE A 433 18.90 -27.86 20.16
CA ILE A 433 17.75 -27.25 19.49
C ILE A 433 16.45 -27.99 19.80
N LEU A 434 16.49 -29.32 19.94
CA LEU A 434 15.32 -30.09 20.35
C LEU A 434 14.89 -29.77 21.79
N GLN A 435 15.84 -29.61 22.70
CA GLN A 435 15.55 -29.16 24.07
C GLN A 435 14.90 -27.77 24.07
N GLU A 436 15.44 -26.85 23.28
CA GLU A 436 14.90 -25.49 23.16
C GLU A 436 13.51 -25.48 22.52
N LEU A 437 13.28 -26.27 21.48
CA LEU A 437 11.97 -26.41 20.84
C LEU A 437 10.93 -26.94 21.83
N ASN A 438 11.27 -27.96 22.62
CA ASN A 438 10.38 -28.51 23.64
C ASN A 438 10.07 -27.49 24.74
N ARG A 439 11.09 -26.74 25.19
CA ARG A 439 10.93 -25.64 26.16
C ARG A 439 9.97 -24.58 25.62
N PHE A 440 10.20 -24.13 24.39
CA PHE A 440 9.40 -23.09 23.75
C PHE A 440 7.96 -23.58 23.46
N SER A 441 7.80 -24.81 22.96
CA SER A 441 6.49 -25.44 22.76
C SER A 441 5.67 -25.50 24.06
N SER A 442 6.29 -25.92 25.17
CA SER A 442 5.63 -25.90 26.48
C SER A 442 5.19 -24.50 26.91
N PHE A 443 6.03 -23.48 26.65
CA PHE A 443 5.71 -22.09 26.94
C PHE A 443 4.53 -21.59 26.09
N VAL A 444 4.54 -21.84 24.78
CA VAL A 444 3.45 -21.45 23.88
C VAL A 444 2.14 -22.13 24.29
N ASN A 445 2.15 -23.43 24.57
CA ASN A 445 0.95 -24.15 25.02
C ASN A 445 0.36 -23.56 26.31
N LYS A 446 1.20 -23.13 27.26
CA LYS A 446 0.73 -22.44 28.48
C LYS A 446 0.07 -21.11 28.16
N ILE A 447 0.62 -20.31 27.25
CA ILE A 447 0.00 -19.06 26.80
C ILE A 447 -1.34 -19.35 26.12
N GLU A 448 -1.38 -20.34 25.22
CA GLU A 448 -2.60 -20.70 24.49
C GLU A 448 -3.72 -21.08 25.46
N MET A 449 -3.44 -21.94 26.44
CA MET A 449 -4.39 -22.34 27.47
C MET A 449 -4.82 -21.18 28.36
N ALA A 450 -3.89 -20.33 28.79
CA ALA A 450 -4.19 -19.21 29.69
C ALA A 450 -5.00 -18.10 29.02
N THR A 451 -4.95 -17.99 27.69
CA THR A 451 -5.57 -16.90 26.92
C THR A 451 -6.71 -17.35 26.01
N GLU A 452 -7.11 -18.62 26.03
CA GLU A 452 -8.02 -19.19 25.03
C GLU A 452 -9.38 -18.49 24.96
N GLU A 453 -10.07 -18.37 26.09
CA GLU A 453 -11.39 -17.73 26.14
C GLU A 453 -11.31 -16.24 25.79
N GLU A 454 -10.33 -15.53 26.37
CA GLU A 454 -10.11 -14.10 26.11
C GLU A 454 -9.78 -13.84 24.64
N TYR A 455 -8.86 -14.60 24.05
CA TYR A 455 -8.44 -14.45 22.66
C TYR A 455 -9.61 -14.62 21.69
N TYR A 456 -10.41 -15.68 21.85
CA TYR A 456 -11.56 -15.91 20.96
C TYR A 456 -12.71 -14.94 21.24
N GLY A 457 -12.87 -14.46 22.47
CA GLY A 457 -13.80 -13.37 22.80
C GLY A 457 -13.42 -12.09 22.06
N LEU A 458 -12.17 -11.64 22.23
CA LEU A 458 -11.65 -10.43 21.58
C LEU A 458 -11.68 -10.54 20.05
N ARG A 459 -11.36 -11.70 19.46
CA ARG A 459 -11.43 -11.89 18.00
C ARG A 459 -12.85 -11.75 17.44
N LYS A 460 -13.89 -12.01 18.24
CA LYS A 460 -15.30 -11.81 17.85
C LYS A 460 -15.77 -10.36 18.06
N GLU A 461 -15.23 -9.68 19.07
CA GLU A 461 -15.57 -8.28 19.39
C GLU A 461 -14.89 -7.27 18.47
N LEU A 462 -13.66 -7.56 18.05
CA LEU A 462 -12.91 -6.70 17.13
C LEU A 462 -13.55 -6.68 15.74
N ASP A 463 -13.46 -5.53 15.09
CA ASP A 463 -14.01 -5.31 13.75
C ASP A 463 -13.35 -6.24 12.71
N VAL A 464 -14.06 -6.47 11.59
CA VAL A 464 -13.63 -7.34 10.48
C VAL A 464 -12.26 -6.90 9.92
N SER A 465 -11.91 -5.62 10.05
CA SER A 465 -10.61 -5.05 9.68
C SER A 465 -9.39 -5.67 10.39
N TRP A 466 -9.60 -6.31 11.55
CA TRP A 466 -8.57 -7.09 12.26
C TRP A 466 -8.39 -8.50 11.70
N GLY A 467 -9.36 -9.01 10.93
CA GLY A 467 -9.36 -10.38 10.42
C GLY A 467 -8.21 -10.66 9.46
N GLU A 468 -7.16 -11.33 9.94
CA GLU A 468 -6.07 -11.85 9.12
C GLU A 468 -6.43 -13.17 8.43
N LEU A 469 -5.90 -13.40 7.22
CA LEU A 469 -6.16 -14.61 6.40
C LEU A 469 -4.99 -15.61 6.42
N ARG A 470 -4.08 -15.50 7.40
CA ARG A 470 -2.94 -16.41 7.61
C ARG A 470 -3.22 -17.43 8.71
N PHE A 471 -4.33 -17.36 9.45
CA PHE A 471 -4.74 -18.34 10.46
C PHE A 471 -3.58 -18.71 11.41
N TYR A 472 -2.85 -17.69 11.87
CA TYR A 472 -1.65 -17.89 12.68
C TYR A 472 -1.91 -18.65 13.98
N ASP A 473 -3.14 -18.69 14.48
CA ASP A 473 -3.52 -19.44 15.67
C ASP A 473 -3.61 -20.97 15.45
N SER A 474 -3.67 -21.40 14.19
CA SER A 474 -3.84 -22.81 13.80
C SER A 474 -2.62 -23.40 13.08
N ILE A 475 -1.66 -22.56 12.67
CA ILE A 475 -0.48 -22.97 11.91
C ILE A 475 0.35 -24.03 12.64
N ASN A 476 0.73 -25.10 11.94
CA ASN A 476 1.51 -26.23 12.46
C ASN A 476 0.91 -26.84 13.74
N LYS A 477 -0.42 -26.88 13.84
CA LYS A 477 -1.18 -27.48 14.95
C LYS A 477 -2.41 -28.20 14.43
N SER A 478 -3.25 -27.48 13.69
CA SER A 478 -4.45 -28.01 13.02
C SER A 478 -4.51 -27.63 11.55
N TRP A 479 -3.67 -26.68 11.12
CA TRP A 479 -3.57 -26.23 9.74
C TRP A 479 -2.13 -26.19 9.26
N ASP A 480 -1.89 -26.75 8.08
CA ASP A 480 -0.60 -26.83 7.42
C ASP A 480 -0.52 -25.77 6.32
N ALA A 481 -0.02 -24.59 6.70
CA ALA A 481 0.13 -23.44 5.80
C ALA A 481 1.10 -23.74 4.64
N LEU A 482 2.17 -24.48 4.91
CA LEU A 482 3.19 -24.84 3.93
C LEU A 482 2.61 -25.77 2.87
N SER A 483 2.01 -26.89 3.30
CA SER A 483 1.40 -27.84 2.37
C SER A 483 0.24 -27.21 1.60
N SER A 484 -0.56 -26.35 2.24
CA SER A 484 -1.59 -25.56 1.56
C SER A 484 -1.02 -24.70 0.42
N GLY A 485 0.12 -24.04 0.66
CA GLY A 485 0.83 -23.26 -0.34
C GLY A 485 1.35 -24.10 -1.51
N ILE A 486 1.97 -25.25 -1.22
CA ILE A 486 2.47 -26.18 -2.23
C ILE A 486 1.33 -26.78 -3.06
N CYS A 487 0.27 -27.26 -2.40
CA CYS A 487 -0.92 -27.79 -3.07
C CYS A 487 -1.60 -26.76 -3.97
N ASN A 488 -1.67 -25.49 -3.55
CA ASN A 488 -2.20 -24.41 -4.38
C ASN A 488 -1.42 -24.22 -5.69
N ILE A 489 -0.11 -24.47 -5.70
CA ILE A 489 0.69 -24.38 -6.93
C ILE A 489 0.45 -25.59 -7.82
N ILE A 490 0.49 -26.80 -7.26
CA ILE A 490 0.46 -28.03 -8.06
C ILE A 490 -0.96 -28.47 -8.45
N CYS A 491 -2.02 -27.96 -7.80
CA CYS A 491 -3.40 -28.30 -8.18
C CYS A 491 -3.76 -27.84 -9.61
N GLY A 492 -3.05 -26.86 -10.16
CA GLY A 492 -3.17 -26.44 -11.56
C GLY A 492 -2.22 -27.18 -12.52
N GLN A 493 -1.46 -28.18 -12.05
CA GLN A 493 -0.35 -28.82 -12.77
C GLN A 493 -0.52 -30.35 -12.79
N GLU A 494 -1.51 -30.84 -13.54
CA GLU A 494 -1.88 -32.27 -13.60
C GLU A 494 -0.69 -33.20 -13.86
N GLU A 495 0.16 -32.87 -14.85
CA GLU A 495 1.33 -33.68 -15.20
C GLU A 495 2.30 -33.82 -14.03
N ILE A 496 2.51 -32.75 -13.24
CA ILE A 496 3.39 -32.78 -12.08
C ILE A 496 2.81 -33.75 -11.06
N VAL A 497 1.54 -33.60 -10.68
CA VAL A 497 0.88 -34.46 -9.68
C VAL A 497 0.92 -35.94 -10.09
N LYS A 498 0.65 -36.24 -11.36
CA LYS A 498 0.71 -37.62 -11.89
C LYS A 498 2.12 -38.21 -11.86
N SER A 499 3.15 -37.38 -12.07
CA SER A 499 4.56 -37.81 -12.05
C SER A 499 5.15 -37.98 -10.64
N LEU A 500 4.46 -37.52 -9.59
CA LEU A 500 4.97 -37.62 -8.22
C LEU A 500 5.17 -39.08 -7.78
N PRO A 501 6.17 -39.36 -6.93
CA PRO A 501 6.34 -40.65 -6.29
C PRO A 501 5.12 -41.05 -5.46
N GLU A 502 4.94 -42.36 -5.28
CA GLU A 502 3.73 -42.91 -4.67
C GLU A 502 3.51 -42.44 -3.23
N HIS A 503 4.56 -42.44 -2.40
CA HIS A 503 4.46 -41.94 -1.03
C HIS A 503 4.07 -40.46 -0.98
N VAL A 504 4.45 -39.65 -1.97
CA VAL A 504 4.04 -38.24 -2.03
C VAL A 504 2.56 -38.10 -2.38
N LYS A 505 2.04 -38.94 -3.27
CA LYS A 505 0.61 -39.00 -3.59
C LYS A 505 -0.21 -39.43 -2.38
N LEU A 506 0.23 -40.47 -1.66
CA LEU A 506 -0.39 -40.90 -0.40
C LEU A 506 -0.37 -39.78 0.64
N ARG A 507 0.70 -38.99 0.73
CA ARG A 507 0.77 -37.82 1.63
C ARG A 507 -0.28 -36.76 1.30
N ILE A 508 -0.53 -36.48 0.03
CA ILE A 508 -1.60 -35.55 -0.41
C ILE A 508 -2.98 -36.11 -0.02
N LEU A 509 -3.21 -37.41 -0.21
CA LEU A 509 -4.47 -38.06 0.20
C LEU A 509 -4.68 -38.00 1.71
N LEU A 510 -3.63 -38.24 2.51
CA LEU A 510 -3.65 -38.08 3.96
C LEU A 510 -4.01 -36.65 4.36
N GLN A 511 -3.37 -35.64 3.74
CA GLN A 511 -3.64 -34.22 4.01
C GLN A 511 -5.10 -33.83 3.71
N LYS A 512 -5.66 -34.34 2.61
CA LYS A 512 -7.09 -34.21 2.27
C LYS A 512 -7.97 -34.87 3.34
N HIS A 513 -7.66 -36.11 3.74
CA HIS A 513 -8.42 -36.86 4.73
C HIS A 513 -8.47 -36.11 6.08
N LEU A 514 -7.31 -35.64 6.54
CA LEU A 514 -7.16 -34.88 7.79
C LEU A 514 -7.73 -33.46 7.72
N ARG A 515 -7.97 -32.93 6.51
CA ARG A 515 -8.41 -31.54 6.24
C ARG A 515 -7.45 -30.49 6.82
N VAL A 516 -6.16 -30.79 6.84
CA VAL A 516 -5.12 -29.90 7.37
C VAL A 516 -4.53 -28.98 6.31
N ALA A 517 -4.63 -29.32 5.03
CA ALA A 517 -4.08 -28.53 3.93
C ALA A 517 -5.17 -28.14 2.91
N ASN A 518 -5.23 -26.85 2.58
CA ASN A 518 -6.06 -26.35 1.48
C ASN A 518 -5.53 -26.89 0.15
N TYR A 519 -6.39 -27.00 -0.86
CA TYR A 519 -6.05 -27.47 -2.21
C TYR A 519 -5.61 -28.94 -2.33
N ALA A 520 -5.43 -29.66 -1.22
CA ALA A 520 -5.11 -31.09 -1.25
C ALA A 520 -6.23 -31.93 -1.89
N LYS A 521 -7.49 -31.51 -1.71
CA LYS A 521 -8.65 -32.15 -2.35
C LYS A 521 -8.58 -32.02 -3.88
N GLU A 522 -8.23 -30.85 -4.37
CA GLU A 522 -8.09 -30.54 -5.79
C GLU A 522 -6.92 -31.33 -6.39
N CYS A 523 -5.78 -31.41 -5.69
CA CYS A 523 -4.65 -32.26 -6.11
C CYS A 523 -5.05 -33.75 -6.18
N SER A 524 -5.83 -34.23 -5.20
CA SER A 524 -6.25 -35.64 -5.15
C SER A 524 -7.12 -36.07 -6.32
N ALA A 525 -7.74 -35.15 -7.05
CA ALA A 525 -8.55 -35.48 -8.22
C ALA A 525 -7.72 -36.09 -9.37
N PHE A 526 -6.38 -35.95 -9.32
CA PHE A 526 -5.44 -36.52 -10.29
C PHE A 526 -4.74 -37.79 -9.78
N ILE A 527 -5.14 -38.30 -8.61
CA ILE A 527 -4.54 -39.48 -7.98
C ILE A 527 -5.58 -40.60 -8.01
N ASP A 528 -5.32 -41.65 -8.79
CA ASP A 528 -6.21 -42.81 -8.96
C ASP A 528 -6.10 -43.80 -7.79
N GLN A 529 -6.14 -43.30 -6.56
CA GLN A 529 -6.03 -44.09 -5.32
C GLN A 529 -6.88 -43.47 -4.20
N GLU A 530 -7.26 -44.33 -3.26
CA GLU A 530 -7.87 -43.92 -2.00
C GLU A 530 -7.00 -44.38 -0.84
N ILE A 531 -7.06 -43.64 0.27
CA ILE A 531 -6.39 -43.99 1.51
C ILE A 531 -7.44 -44.51 2.48
N ASP A 532 -7.20 -45.69 3.04
CA ASP A 532 -8.04 -46.27 4.09
C ASP A 532 -7.35 -46.06 5.44
N ILE A 533 -7.99 -45.30 6.32
CA ILE A 533 -7.43 -44.90 7.62
C ILE A 533 -8.46 -45.24 8.70
N GLU A 534 -8.11 -46.23 9.51
CA GLU A 534 -8.94 -46.67 10.65
C GLU A 534 -8.68 -45.84 11.93
N GLU A 535 -7.56 -45.11 12.01
CA GLU A 535 -7.18 -44.33 13.20
C GLU A 535 -8.01 -43.05 13.36
N ASN A 536 -8.29 -42.64 14.61
CA ASN A 536 -8.98 -41.40 14.93
C ASN A 536 -8.22 -40.16 14.41
N ASN A 537 -8.90 -39.32 13.61
CA ASN A 537 -8.33 -38.11 13.00
C ASN A 537 -7.63 -37.17 13.99
N HIS A 538 -8.10 -37.03 15.22
CA HIS A 538 -7.47 -36.13 16.20
C HIS A 538 -6.07 -36.60 16.60
N ASN A 539 -5.92 -37.89 16.88
CA ASN A 539 -4.61 -38.48 17.19
C ASN A 539 -3.69 -38.43 15.98
N LEU A 540 -4.24 -38.65 14.78
CA LEU A 540 -3.47 -38.64 13.55
C LEU A 540 -2.98 -37.23 13.18
N ILE A 541 -3.76 -36.18 13.45
CA ILE A 541 -3.32 -34.77 13.32
C ILE A 541 -2.18 -34.46 14.30
N HIS A 542 -2.27 -34.93 15.55
CA HIS A 542 -1.17 -34.75 16.50
C HIS A 542 0.11 -35.42 15.98
N LYS A 543 0.02 -36.66 15.48
CA LYS A 543 1.16 -37.35 14.87
C LYS A 543 1.69 -36.64 13.63
N TYR A 544 0.81 -36.08 12.81
CA TYR A 544 1.14 -35.39 11.56
C TYR A 544 2.05 -34.17 11.77
N PHE A 545 1.85 -33.41 12.84
CA PHE A 545 2.65 -32.22 13.18
C PHE A 545 3.77 -32.48 14.19
N ASP A 546 3.87 -33.69 14.76
CA ASP A 546 4.92 -34.02 15.71
C ASP A 546 6.28 -34.06 15.02
N ILE A 547 7.19 -33.20 15.47
CA ILE A 547 8.52 -33.09 14.90
C ILE A 547 9.33 -34.39 15.05
N ASN A 548 9.04 -35.21 16.07
CA ASN A 548 9.78 -36.44 16.39
C ASN A 548 9.25 -37.67 15.65
N ILE A 549 8.07 -37.56 15.02
CA ILE A 549 7.48 -38.67 14.27
C ILE A 549 7.92 -38.58 12.82
N ASP A 550 8.36 -39.73 12.30
CA ASP A 550 8.69 -39.89 10.90
C ASP A 550 7.42 -39.72 10.05
N PRO A 551 7.31 -38.68 9.20
CA PRO A 551 6.12 -38.45 8.41
C PRO A 551 5.87 -39.56 7.36
N TYR A 552 6.89 -40.37 7.02
CA TYR A 552 6.74 -41.52 6.13
C TYR A 552 6.10 -42.72 6.83
N SER A 553 6.18 -42.81 8.17
CA SER A 553 5.55 -43.92 8.91
C SER A 553 4.05 -43.73 9.15
N ILE A 554 3.47 -42.62 8.70
CA ILE A 554 2.04 -42.27 8.83
C ILE A 554 1.26 -42.69 7.57
N LEU A 555 1.96 -42.96 6.47
CA LEU A 555 1.42 -43.41 5.19
C LEU A 555 1.33 -44.93 5.16
#